data_AF-T1AAM0-F1
#
_entry.id   AF-T1AAM0-F1
#
_cell.length_a   1.000
_cell.length_b   1.000
_cell.length_c   1.000
_cell.angle_alpha   90.00
_cell.angle_beta   90.00
_cell.angle_gamma   90.00
#
_symmetry.space_group_name_H-M   'P 1'
#
loop_
_entity.id
_entity.type
_entity.pdbx_description
1 polymer ?
#
loop_
_entity_poly.entity_id
_entity_poly.type
_entity_poly.pdbx_seq_one_letter_code
_entity_poly.pdbx_strand_id
1 'polypeptide(L)'
;GKSGSVSVTIKPAPRGVGRAVGDIAKIILKMSGIEDAWGFATGHTKTTVNYALATFQALKQTAKIRVNEQIKLSTPIYTGGVAVVSSDKD
;
A
#
# COMPACT_ATOMS: atom_id res chain seq x y z
N GLY A 1 6.30 4.33 5.43
CA GLY A 1 7.60 3.64 5.25
C GLY A 1 8.71 4.66 5.12
N LYS A 2 9.94 4.33 5.52
CA LYS A 2 11.07 5.27 5.51
C LYS A 2 12.37 4.56 5.11
N SER A 3 13.14 5.15 4.20
CA SER A 3 14.47 4.66 3.83
C SER A 3 15.41 5.84 3.61
N GLY A 4 16.48 5.91 4.40
CA GLY A 4 17.37 7.08 4.42
C GLY A 4 16.61 8.36 4.77
N SER A 5 16.76 9.40 3.94
CA SER A 5 16.02 10.66 4.06
C SER A 5 14.60 10.62 3.47
N VAL A 6 14.23 9.56 2.77
CA VAL A 6 12.94 9.47 2.08
C VAL A 6 11.89 8.83 2.98
N SER A 7 10.74 9.50 3.13
CA SER A 7 9.57 8.96 3.81
C SER A 7 8.38 8.91 2.86
N VAL A 8 7.64 7.81 2.86
CA VAL A 8 6.49 7.57 2.00
C VAL A 8 5.28 7.16 2.82
N THR A 9 4.16 7.82 2.58
CA THR A 9 2.86 7.53 3.19
C THR A 9 1.86 7.24 2.09
N ILE A 10 1.14 6.11 2.21
CA ILE A 10 0.12 5.68 1.26
C ILE A 10 -1.23 5.79 1.97
N LYS A 11 -2.23 6.36 1.30
CA LYS A 11 -3.60 6.49 1.76
C LYS A 11 -4.56 5.79 0.80
N PRO A 12 -5.67 5.20 1.30
CA PRO A 12 -6.72 4.68 0.43
C PRO A 12 -7.32 5.83 -0.39
N ALA A 13 -7.67 5.53 -1.63
CA ALA A 13 -8.32 6.47 -2.54
C ALA A 13 -9.68 5.91 -2.98
N PRO A 14 -10.63 6.78 -3.38
CA PRO A 14 -11.85 6.34 -4.08
C PRO A 14 -11.54 5.54 -5.34
N ARG A 15 -12.50 4.71 -5.76
CA ARG A 15 -12.37 3.91 -6.99
C ARG A 15 -12.27 4.81 -8.23
N GLY A 16 -11.32 4.50 -9.12
CA GLY A 16 -11.12 5.21 -10.39
C GLY A 16 -10.15 6.40 -10.34
N VAL A 17 -9.50 6.64 -9.21
CA VAL A 17 -8.44 7.67 -9.07
C VAL A 17 -7.12 7.24 -9.71
N GLY A 18 -6.88 5.93 -9.75
CA GLY A 18 -5.61 5.33 -10.13
C GLY A 18 -4.52 5.49 -9.07
N ARG A 19 -3.30 5.11 -9.45
CA ARG A 19 -2.10 5.24 -8.60
C ARG A 19 -1.54 6.66 -8.70
N ALA A 20 -2.08 7.57 -7.90
CA ALA A 20 -1.64 8.96 -7.81
C ALA A 20 -0.36 9.09 -6.95
N VAL A 21 0.74 8.54 -7.49
CA VAL A 21 2.07 8.49 -6.88
C VAL A 21 3.16 8.71 -7.94
N GLY A 22 4.40 8.96 -7.49
CA GLY A 22 5.57 9.02 -8.36
C GLY A 22 5.89 7.68 -9.05
N ASP A 23 6.59 7.72 -10.18
CA ASP A 23 6.68 6.58 -11.10
C ASP A 23 7.29 5.31 -10.49
N ILE A 24 8.30 5.45 -9.64
CA ILE A 24 8.90 4.31 -8.94
C ILE A 24 7.90 3.64 -8.00
N ALA A 25 7.15 4.42 -7.21
CA ALA A 25 6.12 3.89 -6.34
C ALA A 25 4.94 3.29 -7.14
N LYS A 26 4.65 3.84 -8.33
CA LYS A 26 3.59 3.39 -9.21
C LYS A 26 3.82 1.96 -9.70
N ILE A 27 5.07 1.62 -10.05
CA ILE A 27 5.47 0.26 -10.44
C ILE A 27 5.24 -0.71 -9.29
N ILE A 28 5.66 -0.35 -8.07
CA ILE A 28 5.52 -1.19 -6.88
C ILE A 28 4.04 -1.43 -6.56
N LEU A 29 3.22 -0.37 -6.58
CA LEU A 29 1.77 -0.48 -6.36
C LEU A 29 1.07 -1.33 -7.42
N LYS A 30 1.51 -1.23 -8.67
CA LYS A 30 1.01 -2.08 -9.76
C LYS A 30 1.34 -3.54 -9.52
N MET A 31 2.59 -3.85 -9.10
CA MET A 31 3.01 -5.21 -8.77
C MET A 31 2.27 -5.78 -7.57
N SER A 32 1.88 -4.95 -6.60
CA SER A 32 1.09 -5.37 -5.44
C SER A 32 -0.41 -5.51 -5.72
N GLY A 33 -0.87 -5.27 -6.96
CA GLY A 33 -2.29 -5.36 -7.32
C GLY A 33 -3.16 -4.23 -6.78
N ILE A 34 -2.57 -3.11 -6.35
CA ILE A 34 -3.33 -1.95 -5.87
C ILE A 34 -3.67 -1.07 -7.07
N GLU A 35 -4.95 -0.78 -7.29
CA GLU A 35 -5.41 0.04 -8.43
C GLU A 35 -5.48 1.53 -8.08
N ASP A 36 -6.07 1.84 -6.93
CA ASP A 36 -6.35 3.20 -6.47
C ASP A 36 -5.63 3.49 -5.16
N ALA A 37 -4.75 4.51 -5.16
CA ALA A 37 -4.08 4.97 -3.94
C ALA A 37 -3.53 6.39 -4.10
N TRP A 38 -3.57 7.16 -3.02
CA TRP A 38 -2.84 8.41 -2.89
C TRP A 38 -1.51 8.17 -2.18
N GLY A 39 -0.42 8.73 -2.71
CA GLY A 39 0.89 8.62 -2.09
C GLY A 39 1.53 10.00 -1.86
N PHE A 40 2.09 10.16 -0.67
CA PHE A 40 2.81 11.36 -0.25
C PHE A 40 4.24 10.94 0.04
N ALA A 41 5.21 11.61 -0.59
CA ALA A 41 6.62 11.34 -0.38
C ALA A 41 7.34 12.62 0.04
N THR A 42 8.21 12.52 1.04
CA THR A 42 9.04 13.62 1.55
C THR A 42 10.51 13.21 1.57
N GLY A 43 11.42 14.17 1.52
CA GLY A 43 12.86 13.94 1.45
C GLY A 43 13.42 13.87 0.03
N HIS A 44 14.59 13.25 -0.14
CA HIS A 44 15.29 13.23 -1.44
C HIS A 44 14.80 12.09 -2.35
N THR A 45 13.62 12.27 -2.93
CA THR A 45 12.90 11.25 -3.74
C THR A 45 13.56 10.90 -5.07
N LYS A 46 14.56 11.67 -5.52
CA LYS A 46 15.36 11.36 -6.72
C LYS A 46 16.24 10.11 -6.55
N THR A 47 16.54 9.70 -5.32
CA THR A 47 17.25 8.44 -5.07
C THR A 47 16.29 7.27 -5.24
N THR A 48 16.25 6.71 -6.45
CA THR A 48 15.37 5.61 -6.87
C THR A 48 15.31 4.46 -5.88
N VAL A 49 16.47 3.98 -5.42
CA VAL A 49 16.56 2.84 -4.49
C VAL A 49 15.89 3.15 -3.15
N ASN A 50 16.17 4.33 -2.58
CA ASN A 50 15.57 4.73 -1.30
C ASN A 50 14.07 4.93 -1.43
N TYR A 51 13.61 5.52 -2.53
CA TYR A 51 12.19 5.73 -2.75
C TYR A 51 11.42 4.40 -2.93
N ALA A 52 12.00 3.46 -3.68
CA ALA A 52 11.47 2.11 -3.83
C ALA A 52 11.38 1.38 -2.49
N LEU A 53 12.47 1.37 -1.71
CA LEU A 53 12.52 0.73 -0.40
C LEU A 53 11.54 1.36 0.60
N ALA A 54 11.44 2.69 0.64
CA ALA A 54 10.50 3.39 1.52
C ALA A 54 9.04 3.04 1.18
N THR A 55 8.72 2.90 -0.11
CA THR A 55 7.40 2.48 -0.60
C THR A 55 7.11 1.03 -0.21
N PHE A 56 8.05 0.12 -0.46
CA PHE A 56 7.92 -1.29 -0.08
C PHE A 56 7.72 -1.45 1.43
N GLN A 57 8.49 -0.73 2.24
CA GLN A 57 8.32 -0.73 3.68
C GLN A 57 6.94 -0.17 4.11
N ALA A 58 6.40 0.82 3.42
CA ALA A 58 5.07 1.34 3.71
C ALA A 58 4.01 0.24 3.51
N LEU A 59 4.06 -0.50 2.40
CA LEU A 59 3.16 -1.63 2.15
C LEU A 59 3.34 -2.76 3.17
N LYS A 60 4.59 -3.10 3.51
CA LYS A 60 4.89 -4.10 4.54
C LYS A 60 4.33 -3.72 5.90
N GLN A 61 4.28 -2.43 6.21
CA GLN A 61 3.72 -1.95 7.46
C GLN A 61 2.19 -2.12 7.51
N THR A 62 1.49 -1.96 6.38
CA THR A 62 0.05 -2.24 6.27
C THR A 62 -0.29 -3.67 6.70
N ALA A 63 0.51 -4.65 6.27
CA ALA A 63 0.31 -6.05 6.64
C ALA A 63 0.61 -6.37 8.11
N LYS A 64 1.31 -5.48 8.83
CA LYS A 64 1.64 -5.65 10.26
C LYS A 64 0.65 -4.99 11.20
N ILE A 65 -0.30 -4.19 10.67
CA ILE A 65 -1.26 -3.48 11.51
C ILE A 65 -2.19 -4.50 12.17
N ARG A 66 -2.33 -4.39 13.49
CA ARG A 66 -3.35 -5.13 14.24
C ARG A 66 -4.70 -4.47 13.99
N VAL A 67 -5.64 -5.23 13.44
CA VAL A 67 -7.00 -4.77 13.19
C VAL A 67 -7.89 -5.23 14.34
N ASN A 68 -8.75 -4.34 14.84
CA ASN A 68 -9.81 -4.74 15.78
C ASN A 68 -10.84 -5.60 15.02
N GLU A 69 -11.23 -6.73 15.60
CA GLU A 69 -12.21 -7.66 15.00
C GLU A 69 -13.55 -6.98 14.65
N GLN A 70 -13.95 -5.95 15.41
CA GLN A 70 -15.16 -5.16 15.10
C GLN A 70 -15.08 -4.40 13.76
N ILE A 71 -13.87 -4.00 13.33
CA ILE A 71 -13.62 -3.23 12.10
C ILE A 71 -13.56 -4.16 10.87
N LYS A 72 -13.16 -5.43 11.05
CA LYS A 72 -13.18 -6.43 9.98
C LYS A 72 -14.58 -6.67 9.43
N LEU A 73 -15.61 -6.58 10.29
CA LEU A 73 -17.01 -6.82 9.88
C LEU A 73 -17.56 -5.72 8.97
N SER A 74 -17.07 -4.48 9.10
CA SER A 74 -17.58 -3.33 8.34
C SER A 74 -16.73 -2.97 7.10
N THR A 75 -15.47 -3.39 7.06
CA THR A 75 -14.54 -3.04 5.99
C THR A 75 -13.99 -4.29 5.32
N PRO A 76 -14.04 -4.43 3.98
CA PRO A 76 -13.51 -5.60 3.29
C PRO A 76 -11.97 -5.57 3.29
N ILE A 77 -11.37 -6.05 4.38
CA ILE A 77 -9.92 -6.22 4.52
C ILE A 77 -9.57 -7.63 4.09
N TYR A 78 -8.85 -7.76 2.97
CA TYR A 78 -8.38 -9.03 2.45
C TYR A 78 -6.94 -9.30 2.91
N THR A 79 -6.67 -10.52 3.37
CA THR A 79 -5.31 -10.97 3.72
C THR A 79 -4.91 -12.15 2.84
N GLY A 80 -3.81 -12.01 2.10
CA GLY A 80 -3.31 -13.06 1.19
C GLY A 80 -3.73 -12.85 -0.27
N GLY A 81 -3.66 -13.91 -1.07
CA GLY A 81 -4.09 -13.86 -2.47
C GLY A 81 -5.61 -13.82 -2.56
N VAL A 82 -6.17 -12.86 -3.29
CA VAL A 82 -7.63 -12.68 -3.39
C VAL A 82 -8.33 -13.92 -4.00
N ALA A 83 -7.62 -14.74 -4.79
CA ALA A 83 -8.15 -15.97 -5.37
C ALA A 83 -8.54 -17.05 -4.33
N VAL A 84 -8.02 -17.02 -3.10
CA VAL A 84 -8.34 -18.01 -2.05
C VAL A 84 -9.43 -17.54 -1.07
N VAL A 85 -9.85 -16.27 -1.11
CA VAL A 85 -10.74 -15.65 -0.09
C VAL A 85 -12.24 -15.89 -0.34
N SER A 86 -12.61 -16.55 -1.44
CA SER A 86 -14.00 -17.00 -1.66
C SER A 86 -14.42 -18.20 -0.79
N SER A 87 -13.48 -18.80 -0.03
CA SER A 87 -13.70 -20.07 0.67
C SER A 87 -14.04 -19.94 2.16
N ASP A 88 -13.80 -18.80 2.79
CA ASP A 88 -14.12 -18.58 4.21
C ASP A 88 -15.53 -17.98 4.36
N LYS A 89 -16.51 -18.71 3.82
CA LYS A 89 -17.93 -18.40 3.94
C LYS A 89 -18.70 -19.67 4.28
N ASP A 90 -18.27 -20.34 5.33
CA ASP A 90 -19.03 -21.33 6.09
C ASP A 90 -19.01 -20.95 7.58
#